data_AF-A0A535XZZ5-F1
#
_entry.id   AF-A0A535XZZ5-F1
#
_cell.length_a   1.000
_cell.length_b   1.000
_cell.length_c   1.000
_cell.angle_alpha   90.00
_cell.angle_beta   90.00
_cell.angle_gamma   90.00
#
_symmetry.space_group_name_H-M   'P 1'
#
loop_
_entity.id
_entity.type
_entity.pdbx_description
1 polymer ?
#
loop_
_entity_poly.entity_id
_entity_poly.type
_entity_poly.pdbx_seq_one_letter_code
_entity_poly.pdbx_strand_id
1 'polypeptide(L)'
;MSEYRSLVESFPPRPIRGEKQLSQTWSRIEDLLTKPRRSSAEDDYLSLLSDMVEHWEAEHVQMPKLHGVELVRELLDENQLPQHALVEIFATDSIVSEVLSGKRQLQRKHIEGLAGYFNVSPAAFFPAARKASVVAKTSRARAHGRKHK
;
A
#
# COMPACT_ATOMS: atom_id res chain seq x y z
N MET A 1 -11.83 17.13 30.32
CA MET A 1 -10.36 17.32 30.47
C MET A 1 -9.68 16.22 31.29
N SER A 2 -10.34 15.55 32.26
CA SER A 2 -9.70 14.51 33.08
C SER A 2 -9.41 13.22 32.31
N GLU A 3 -10.34 12.72 31.50
CA GLU A 3 -10.23 11.43 30.82
C GLU A 3 -9.13 11.41 29.73
N TYR A 4 -9.14 12.36 28.81
CA TYR A 4 -8.10 12.47 27.78
C TYR A 4 -6.70 12.57 28.41
N ARG A 5 -6.59 13.37 29.49
CA ARG A 5 -5.34 13.48 30.24
C ARG A 5 -4.91 12.14 30.83
N SER A 6 -5.82 11.35 31.40
CA SER A 6 -5.52 10.01 31.91
C SER A 6 -5.06 9.06 30.81
N LEU A 7 -5.64 9.12 29.61
CA LEU A 7 -5.18 8.34 28.46
C LEU A 7 -3.72 8.69 28.11
N VAL A 8 -3.44 9.99 27.97
CA VAL A 8 -2.09 10.51 27.68
C VAL A 8 -1.09 10.16 28.79
N GLU A 9 -1.47 10.23 30.06
CA GLU A 9 -0.57 9.86 31.17
C GLU A 9 -0.30 8.35 31.21
N SER A 10 -1.27 7.52 30.84
CA SER A 10 -1.13 6.06 30.81
C SER A 10 -0.23 5.56 29.67
N PHE A 11 -0.27 6.25 28.53
CA PHE A 11 0.59 5.99 27.38
C PHE A 11 0.90 7.32 26.67
N PRO A 12 1.97 8.02 27.08
CA PRO A 12 2.32 9.30 26.46
C PRO A 12 2.69 9.12 24.99
N PRO A 13 1.99 9.77 24.04
CA PRO A 13 2.30 9.65 22.63
C PRO A 13 3.69 10.23 22.35
N ARG A 14 4.53 9.45 21.68
CA ARG A 14 5.90 9.81 21.29
C ARG A 14 6.14 9.33 19.86
N PRO A 15 6.84 10.12 19.02
CA PRO A 15 7.13 9.70 17.64
C PRO A 15 7.70 8.28 17.58
N ILE A 16 7.15 7.45 16.69
CA ILE A 16 7.59 6.09 16.49
C ILE A 16 8.94 6.12 15.77
N ARG A 17 9.95 5.48 16.36
CA ARG A 17 11.33 5.41 15.81
C ARG A 17 11.78 3.99 15.50
N GLY A 18 10.89 3.01 15.66
CA GLY A 18 11.18 1.62 15.37
C GLY A 18 10.05 0.68 15.79
N GLU A 19 10.21 -0.59 15.41
CA GLU A 19 9.16 -1.62 15.48
C GLU A 19 8.64 -1.86 16.90
N LYS A 20 9.48 -1.77 17.93
CA LYS A 20 9.02 -1.94 19.32
C LYS A 20 7.98 -0.87 19.70
N GLN A 21 8.20 0.38 19.31
CA GLN A 21 7.27 1.48 19.60
C GLN A 21 6.03 1.38 18.72
N LEU A 22 6.19 0.95 17.47
CA LEU A 22 5.08 0.66 16.58
C LEU A 22 4.15 -0.39 17.18
N SER A 23 4.70 -1.54 17.60
CA SER A 23 3.94 -2.64 18.22
C SER A 23 3.23 -2.19 19.51
N GLN A 24 3.90 -1.40 20.36
CA GLN A 24 3.26 -0.84 21.55
C GLN A 24 2.10 0.11 21.23
N THR A 25 2.26 0.96 20.20
CA THR A 25 1.23 1.90 19.75
C THR A 25 0.04 1.15 19.14
N TRP A 26 0.31 0.14 18.31
CA TRP A 26 -0.70 -0.74 17.73
C TRP A 26 -1.52 -1.46 18.79
N SER A 27 -0.88 -2.02 19.83
CA SER A 27 -1.59 -2.65 20.94
C SER A 27 -2.57 -1.70 21.63
N ARG A 28 -2.23 -0.41 21.76
CA ARG A 28 -3.14 0.59 22.33
C ARG A 28 -4.31 0.93 21.41
N ILE A 29 -4.07 0.97 20.10
CA ILE A 29 -5.13 1.15 19.10
C ILE A 29 -6.10 -0.03 19.16
N GLU A 30 -5.61 -1.27 19.20
CA GLU A 30 -6.43 -2.47 19.33
C GLU A 30 -7.28 -2.47 20.62
N ASP A 31 -6.67 -2.12 21.75
CA ASP A 31 -7.38 -1.99 23.04
C ASP A 31 -8.56 -0.99 22.94
N LEU A 32 -8.44 0.07 22.14
CA LEU A 32 -9.51 1.06 21.94
C LEU A 32 -10.55 0.57 20.92
N LEU A 33 -10.12 -0.08 19.84
CA LEU A 33 -11.01 -0.59 18.79
C LEU A 33 -11.89 -1.76 19.28
N THR A 34 -11.42 -2.54 20.25
CA THR A 34 -12.18 -3.64 20.85
C THR A 34 -13.28 -3.18 21.82
N LYS A 35 -13.31 -1.90 22.21
CA LYS A 35 -14.37 -1.36 23.08
C LYS A 35 -15.70 -1.30 22.35
N PRO A 36 -16.81 -1.78 22.95
CA PRO A 36 -18.12 -1.74 22.31
C PRO A 36 -18.67 -0.32 22.12
N ARG A 37 -18.22 0.64 22.95
CA ARG A 37 -18.49 2.08 22.82
C ARG A 37 -17.25 2.83 23.29
N ARG A 38 -16.90 3.90 22.58
CA ARG A 38 -15.83 4.83 22.95
C ARG A 38 -16.40 6.19 23.33
N SER A 39 -15.71 6.88 24.21
CA SER A 39 -15.94 8.30 24.48
C SER A 39 -15.29 9.17 23.42
N SER A 40 -15.70 10.45 23.32
CA SER A 40 -15.04 11.41 22.42
C SER A 40 -13.55 11.56 22.72
N ALA A 41 -13.15 11.46 23.99
CA ALA A 41 -11.75 11.54 24.38
C ALA A 41 -10.94 10.32 23.92
N GLU A 42 -11.55 9.14 23.95
CA GLU A 42 -10.96 7.91 23.42
C GLU A 42 -10.87 7.94 21.90
N ASP A 43 -11.86 8.48 21.20
CA ASP A 43 -11.83 8.67 19.75
C ASP A 43 -10.74 9.68 19.35
N ASP A 44 -10.64 10.84 20.02
CA ASP A 44 -9.59 11.83 19.76
C ASP A 44 -8.18 11.24 19.98
N TYR A 45 -8.03 10.43 21.02
CA TYR A 45 -6.77 9.80 21.35
C TYR A 45 -6.42 8.66 20.38
N LEU A 46 -7.41 7.86 19.98
CA LEU A 46 -7.27 6.85 18.93
C LEU A 46 -6.80 7.48 17.62
N SER A 47 -7.44 8.58 17.19
CA SER A 47 -7.03 9.32 15.99
C SER A 47 -5.56 9.74 16.07
N LEU A 48 -5.14 10.32 17.19
CA LEU A 48 -3.73 10.71 17.38
C LEU A 48 -2.76 9.53 17.25
N LEU A 49 -3.06 8.38 17.86
CA LEU A 49 -2.20 7.20 17.77
C LEU A 49 -2.16 6.63 16.35
N SER A 50 -3.30 6.59 15.66
CA SER A 50 -3.39 6.16 14.26
C SER A 50 -2.56 7.05 13.34
N ASP A 51 -2.62 8.37 13.49
CA ASP A 51 -1.82 9.31 12.69
C ASP A 51 -0.31 9.07 12.87
N MET A 52 0.12 8.72 14.09
CA MET A 52 1.52 8.41 14.37
C MET A 52 1.99 7.12 13.69
N VAL A 53 1.13 6.10 13.66
CA VAL A 53 1.38 4.84 12.95
C VAL A 53 1.45 5.10 11.45
N GLU A 54 0.45 5.78 10.88
CA GLU A 54 0.41 6.11 9.45
C GLU A 54 1.66 6.90 9.02
N HIS A 55 2.07 7.89 9.81
CA HIS A 55 3.28 8.66 9.53
C HIS A 55 4.53 7.79 9.49
N TRP A 56 4.68 6.85 10.44
CA TRP A 56 5.82 5.94 10.45
C TRP A 56 5.77 4.96 9.28
N GLU A 57 4.61 4.37 9.01
CA GLU A 57 4.40 3.41 7.93
C GLU A 57 4.66 4.04 6.55
N ALA A 58 4.27 5.29 6.33
CA ALA A 58 4.54 6.01 5.08
C ALA A 58 6.03 6.08 4.71
N GLU A 59 6.91 6.10 5.71
CA GLU A 59 8.37 6.15 5.52
C GLU A 59 9.03 4.77 5.51
N HIS A 60 8.46 3.80 6.24
CA HIS A 60 9.11 2.52 6.53
C HIS A 60 8.48 1.31 5.82
N VAL A 61 7.20 1.38 5.48
CA VAL A 61 6.49 0.32 4.77
C VAL A 61 6.43 0.71 3.30
N GLN A 62 7.20 0.01 2.47
CA GLN A 62 6.92 0.03 1.03
C GLN A 62 5.65 -0.77 0.81
N MET A 63 4.50 -0.09 0.66
CA MET A 63 3.32 -0.75 0.14
C MET A 63 3.71 -1.43 -1.18
N PRO A 64 3.54 -2.76 -1.30
CA PRO A 64 3.74 -3.41 -2.58
C PRO A 64 2.77 -2.73 -3.54
N LYS A 65 3.34 -2.04 -4.53
CA LYS A 65 2.55 -1.41 -5.58
C LYS A 65 2.07 -2.51 -6.52
N LEU A 66 1.06 -3.25 -6.07
CA LEU A 66 0.39 -4.25 -6.88
C LEU A 66 -0.32 -3.53 -8.02
N HIS A 67 -0.02 -3.96 -9.23
CA HIS A 67 -0.56 -3.38 -10.45
C HIS A 67 -0.95 -4.47 -11.43
N GLY A 68 -1.79 -4.12 -12.39
CA GLY A 68 -2.20 -5.01 -13.46
C GLY A 68 -2.72 -6.34 -12.92
N VAL A 69 -2.09 -7.43 -13.38
CA VAL A 69 -2.51 -8.80 -13.05
C VAL A 69 -2.27 -9.16 -11.58
N GLU A 70 -1.22 -8.62 -10.95
CA GLU A 70 -0.92 -8.91 -9.55
C GLU A 70 -2.03 -8.36 -8.64
N LEU A 71 -2.51 -7.14 -8.92
CA LEU A 71 -3.64 -6.55 -8.22
C LEU A 71 -4.93 -7.39 -8.42
N VAL A 72 -5.17 -7.92 -9.62
CA VAL A 72 -6.34 -8.79 -9.85
C VAL A 72 -6.28 -10.06 -9.02
N ARG A 73 -5.10 -10.68 -8.87
CA ARG A 73 -4.94 -11.88 -8.05
C ARG A 73 -5.19 -11.60 -6.57
N GLU A 74 -4.67 -10.48 -6.07
CA GLU A 74 -4.88 -10.06 -4.68
C GLU A 74 -6.36 -9.79 -4.41
N LEU A 75 -7.04 -9.05 -5.30
CA LEU A 75 -8.47 -8.78 -5.17
C LEU A 75 -9.32 -10.06 -5.19
N LEU A 76 -8.94 -11.08 -5.97
CA LEU A 76 -9.60 -12.38 -5.91
C LEU A 76 -9.38 -13.08 -4.56
N ASP A 77 -8.15 -13.06 -4.03
CA ASP A 77 -7.80 -13.71 -2.77
C ASP A 77 -8.47 -13.03 -1.56
N GLU A 78 -8.36 -11.70 -1.46
CA GLU A 78 -8.98 -10.89 -0.40
C GLU A 78 -10.50 -11.09 -0.35
N ASN A 79 -11.15 -11.16 -1.51
CA ASN A 79 -12.60 -11.37 -1.61
C ASN A 79 -13.01 -12.86 -1.61
N GLN A 80 -12.05 -13.79 -1.47
CA GLN A 80 -12.27 -15.25 -1.56
C GLN A 80 -13.04 -15.69 -2.82
N LEU A 81 -12.77 -15.02 -3.94
CA LEU A 81 -13.44 -15.26 -5.21
C LEU A 81 -12.63 -16.23 -6.08
N PRO A 82 -13.28 -17.22 -6.71
CA PRO A 82 -12.63 -18.07 -7.69
C PRO A 82 -12.40 -17.33 -9.01
N GLN A 83 -11.40 -17.76 -9.80
CA GLN A 83 -11.07 -17.10 -11.08
C GLN A 83 -12.26 -16.98 -12.05
N HIS A 84 -13.14 -17.99 -12.08
CA HIS A 84 -14.31 -18.00 -12.96
C HIS A 84 -15.33 -16.89 -12.63
N ALA A 85 -15.25 -16.26 -11.46
CA ALA A 85 -16.06 -15.09 -11.13
C ALA A 85 -15.81 -13.91 -12.08
N LEU A 86 -14.65 -13.87 -12.75
CA LEU A 86 -14.31 -12.82 -13.70
C LEU A 86 -14.77 -13.10 -15.14
N VAL A 87 -15.45 -14.21 -15.41
CA VAL A 87 -15.90 -14.57 -16.77
C VAL A 87 -16.81 -13.52 -17.37
N GLU A 88 -17.67 -12.86 -16.58
CA GLU A 88 -18.53 -11.77 -17.08
C GLU A 88 -17.72 -10.58 -17.61
N ILE A 89 -16.50 -10.37 -17.10
CA ILE A 89 -15.60 -9.28 -17.50
C ILE A 89 -14.72 -9.69 -18.69
N PHE A 90 -14.26 -10.94 -18.71
CA PHE A 90 -13.30 -11.45 -19.70
C PHE A 90 -13.93 -12.32 -20.81
N ALA A 91 -15.25 -12.50 -20.78
CA ALA A 91 -16.09 -13.34 -21.64
C ALA A 91 -15.90 -14.86 -21.50
N THR A 92 -14.69 -15.37 -21.26
CA THR A 92 -14.44 -16.82 -21.11
C THR A 92 -13.37 -17.15 -20.07
N ASP A 93 -13.44 -18.34 -19.47
CA ASP A 93 -12.43 -18.84 -18.52
C ASP A 93 -11.02 -18.90 -19.13
N SER A 94 -10.92 -19.23 -20.41
CA SER A 94 -9.64 -19.27 -21.12
C SER A 94 -8.98 -17.89 -21.13
N ILE A 95 -9.75 -16.83 -21.33
CA ILE A 95 -9.21 -15.46 -21.34
C ILE A 95 -8.81 -15.05 -19.91
N VAL A 96 -9.61 -15.38 -18.91
CA VAL A 96 -9.25 -15.15 -17.50
C VAL A 96 -7.90 -15.80 -17.18
N SER A 97 -7.74 -17.09 -17.49
CA SER A 97 -6.52 -17.85 -17.23
C SER A 97 -5.30 -17.29 -17.97
N GLU A 98 -5.44 -16.88 -19.23
CA GLU A 98 -4.36 -16.26 -20.00
C GLU A 98 -3.91 -14.92 -19.41
N VAL A 99 -4.86 -14.11 -18.93
CA VAL A 99 -4.56 -12.84 -18.28
C VAL A 99 -3.90 -13.08 -16.92
N LEU A 100 -4.48 -13.94 -16.10
CA LEU A 100 -3.94 -14.30 -14.79
C LEU A 100 -2.63 -15.08 -14.84
N SER A 101 -2.21 -15.60 -15.99
CA SER A 101 -0.87 -16.19 -16.20
C SER A 101 0.11 -15.23 -16.86
N GLY A 102 -0.32 -14.02 -17.24
CA GLY A 102 0.50 -13.02 -17.92
C GLY A 102 0.73 -13.28 -19.41
N LYS A 103 0.13 -14.35 -19.97
CA LYS A 103 0.17 -14.64 -21.42
C LYS A 103 -0.57 -13.58 -22.23
N ARG A 104 -1.58 -12.95 -21.61
CA ARG A 104 -2.38 -11.88 -22.21
C ARG A 104 -2.37 -10.63 -21.33
N GLN A 105 -2.21 -9.48 -21.98
CA GLN A 105 -2.24 -8.18 -21.29
C GLN A 105 -3.67 -7.76 -20.95
N LEU A 106 -3.83 -7.03 -19.85
CA LEU A 106 -5.08 -6.35 -19.51
C LEU A 106 -5.39 -5.28 -20.56
N GLN A 107 -6.59 -5.31 -21.11
CA GLN A 107 -7.09 -4.30 -22.03
C GLN A 107 -7.96 -3.30 -21.27
N ARG A 108 -8.12 -2.10 -21.83
CA ARG A 108 -8.93 -1.03 -21.23
C ARG A 108 -10.32 -1.50 -20.77
N LYS A 109 -11.04 -2.25 -21.61
CA LYS A 109 -12.36 -2.81 -21.26
C LYS A 109 -12.33 -3.73 -20.04
N HIS A 110 -11.26 -4.53 -19.87
CA HIS A 110 -11.11 -5.40 -18.71
C HIS A 110 -10.85 -4.56 -17.45
N ILE A 111 -10.01 -3.53 -17.57
CA ILE A 111 -9.70 -2.61 -16.46
C ILE A 111 -10.98 -1.88 -16.01
N GLU A 112 -11.79 -1.38 -16.95
CA GLU A 112 -13.06 -0.71 -16.62
C GLU A 112 -14.04 -1.68 -15.94
N GLY A 113 -14.15 -2.93 -16.42
CA GLY A 113 -14.99 -3.95 -15.80
C GLY A 113 -14.51 -4.35 -14.40
N LEU A 114 -13.20 -4.56 -14.22
CA LEU A 114 -12.59 -4.89 -12.93
C LEU A 114 -12.74 -3.75 -11.92
N ALA A 115 -12.53 -2.50 -12.36
CA ALA A 115 -12.72 -1.31 -11.54
C ALA A 115 -14.16 -1.21 -11.03
N GLY A 116 -15.14 -1.46 -11.89
CA GLY A 116 -16.55 -1.50 -11.51
C GLY A 116 -16.89 -2.65 -10.56
N TYR A 117 -16.34 -3.84 -10.83
CA TYR A 117 -16.62 -5.05 -10.04
C TYR A 117 -16.06 -4.97 -8.61
N PHE A 118 -14.81 -4.50 -8.47
CA PHE A 118 -14.14 -4.39 -7.17
C PHE A 118 -14.27 -3.02 -6.50
N ASN A 119 -14.96 -2.07 -7.14
CA ASN A 119 -15.09 -0.68 -6.68
C ASN A 119 -13.73 -0.01 -6.38
N VAL A 120 -12.75 -0.24 -7.25
CA VAL A 120 -11.41 0.35 -7.16
C VAL A 120 -11.14 1.28 -8.35
N SER A 121 -10.28 2.28 -8.17
CA SER A 121 -9.93 3.19 -9.27
C SER A 121 -9.28 2.43 -10.44
N PRO A 122 -9.70 2.66 -11.70
CA PRO A 122 -9.04 2.10 -12.88
C PRO A 122 -7.53 2.38 -12.91
N ALA A 123 -7.09 3.51 -12.32
CA ALA A 123 -5.69 3.89 -12.21
C ALA A 123 -4.82 2.85 -11.49
N ALA A 124 -5.39 2.08 -10.55
CA ALA A 124 -4.67 1.07 -9.77
C ALA A 124 -4.13 -0.09 -10.62
N PHE A 125 -4.81 -0.40 -11.73
CA PHE A 125 -4.41 -1.48 -12.65
C PHE A 125 -3.29 -1.08 -13.61
N PHE A 126 -2.93 0.21 -13.70
CA PHE A 126 -1.81 0.65 -14.52
C PHE A 126 -0.51 0.61 -13.70
N PRO A 127 0.62 0.22 -14.30
CA PRO A 127 1.91 0.28 -13.63
C PRO A 127 2.20 1.70 -13.13
N ALA A 128 2.65 1.86 -11.89
CA ALA A 128 3.16 3.15 -11.43
C ALA A 128 4.29 3.60 -12.38
N ALA A 129 4.21 4.86 -12.84
CA ALA A 129 5.30 5.47 -13.58
C ALA A 129 6.59 5.29 -12.77
N ARG A 130 7.55 4.54 -13.32
CA ARG A 130 8.90 4.45 -12.77
C ARG A 130 9.37 5.88 -12.57
N LYS A 131 9.61 6.31 -11.33
CA LYS A 131 10.49 7.47 -11.11
C LYS A 131 11.80 7.09 -11.77
N ALA A 132 12.16 7.77 -12.86
CA ALA A 132 13.44 7.57 -13.50
C ALA A 132 14.50 7.75 -12.42
N SER A 133 15.23 6.68 -12.10
CA SER A 133 16.43 6.78 -11.31
C SER A 133 17.34 7.76 -12.02
N VAL A 134 17.63 8.89 -11.36
CA VAL A 134 18.71 9.79 -11.75
C VAL A 134 19.99 8.98 -11.58
N VAL A 135 20.37 8.23 -12.61
CA VAL A 135 21.73 7.73 -12.75
C VAL A 135 22.56 8.97 -13.05
N ALA A 136 23.21 9.50 -12.00
CA ALA A 136 24.27 10.47 -12.14
C ALA A 136 25.30 9.90 -13.13
N LYS A 137 25.31 10.46 -14.34
CA LYS A 137 26.43 10.34 -15.27
C LYS A 137 27.63 11.05 -14.64
N THR A 138 28.39 10.36 -13.80
CA THR A 138 29.78 10.78 -13.56
C THR A 138 30.60 10.26 -14.73
N SER A 139 30.77 11.15 -15.69
CA SER A 139 31.62 11.03 -16.84
C SER A 139 33.02 10.57 -16.47
N ARG A 140 33.41 9.49 -17.12
CA ARG A 140 34.77 9.01 -17.35
C ARG A 140 35.68 10.16 -17.80
N ALA A 141 36.45 10.75 -16.89
CA ALA A 141 37.57 11.60 -17.26
C ALA A 141 38.71 10.71 -17.78
N ARG A 142 38.81 10.63 -19.11
CA ARG A 142 40.04 10.20 -19.79
C ARG A 142 41.13 11.22 -19.46
N ALA A 143 42.06 10.87 -18.58
CA ALA A 143 43.39 11.46 -18.60
C ALA A 143 44.25 10.67 -19.60
N HIS A 144 44.26 11.12 -20.85
CA HIS A 144 45.28 10.76 -21.83
C HIS A 144 45.63 11.99 -22.67
N GLY A 145 46.74 12.61 -22.32
CA GLY A 145 47.52 13.55 -23.12
C GLY A 145 48.93 13.54 -22.52
N ARG A 146 49.83 12.64 -22.93
CA ARG A 146 50.67 12.67 -24.14
C ARG A 146 51.73 13.77 -24.08
N LYS A 147 53.01 13.36 -24.03
CA LYS A 147 54.12 13.69 -24.97
C LYS A 147 55.41 13.11 -24.35
N HIS A 148 56.01 12.05 -24.90
CA HIS A 148 57.10 12.11 -25.89
C HIS A 148 57.91 13.41 -25.84
N LYS A 149 59.06 13.38 -25.16
CA LYS A 149 60.37 13.37 -25.83
C LYS A 149 61.41 12.79 -24.89
#